data_AF-A0A0U5EUQ2-F1
#
_entry.id   AF-A0A0U5EUQ2-F1
#
_cell.length_a   1.000
_cell.length_b   1.000
_cell.length_c   1.000
_cell.angle_alpha   90.00
_cell.angle_beta   90.00
_cell.angle_gamma   90.00
#
_symmetry.space_group_name_H-M   'P 1'
#
loop_
_entity.id
_entity.type
_entity.pdbx_description
1 polymer ?
#
loop_
_entity_poly.entity_id
_entity_poly.type
_entity_poly.pdbx_seq_one_letter_code
_entity_poly.pdbx_strand_id
1 'polypeptide(L)'
;MNTQAAPTKRNHVISAEDNALIEKIAARVAPRNSHKRAFDLACTILTECHRLCRPLALQQMATADADQIRTDLSTLRQHFDIGSCTLPHTVNLRFEARFWLEKS
;
A
#
# COMPACT_ATOMS: atom_id res chain seq x y z
N MET A 1 -32.91 -7.33 -15.86
CA MET A 1 -32.18 -7.71 -14.63
C MET A 1 -30.74 -7.25 -14.83
N ASN A 2 -30.33 -6.18 -14.12
CA ASN A 2 -29.00 -5.61 -14.28
C ASN A 2 -27.99 -6.48 -13.52
N THR A 3 -27.19 -7.24 -14.25
CA THR A 3 -26.04 -7.95 -13.71
C THR A 3 -25.00 -6.90 -13.29
N GLN A 4 -24.95 -6.58 -12.00
CA GLN A 4 -23.81 -5.87 -11.43
C GLN A 4 -22.58 -6.77 -11.64
N ALA A 5 -21.71 -6.39 -12.57
CA ALA A 5 -20.41 -7.00 -12.70
C ALA A 5 -19.71 -6.87 -11.33
N ALA A 6 -19.44 -8.00 -10.68
CA ALA A 6 -18.60 -8.01 -9.49
C ALA A 6 -17.30 -7.27 -9.82
N PRO A 7 -16.80 -6.37 -8.95
CA PRO A 7 -15.56 -5.67 -9.21
C PRO A 7 -14.47 -6.72 -9.42
N THR A 8 -13.96 -6.81 -10.65
CA THR A 8 -12.82 -7.65 -10.96
C THR A 8 -11.67 -7.15 -10.10
N LYS A 9 -11.28 -7.93 -9.09
CA LYS A 9 -10.05 -7.70 -8.32
C LYS A 9 -8.93 -7.61 -9.35
N ARG A 10 -8.50 -6.40 -9.68
CA ARG A 10 -7.32 -6.18 -10.52
C ARG A 10 -6.14 -6.58 -9.66
N ASN A 11 -5.72 -7.85 -9.79
CA ASN A 11 -4.49 -8.31 -9.18
C ASN A 11 -3.35 -7.63 -9.91
N HIS A 12 -2.77 -6.59 -9.29
CA HIS A 12 -1.52 -6.02 -9.78
C HIS A 12 -0.42 -7.06 -9.59
N VAL A 13 0.52 -7.19 -10.51
CA VAL A 13 1.67 -8.09 -10.31
C VAL A 13 2.74 -7.26 -9.61
N ILE A 14 3.26 -7.75 -8.48
CA ILE A 14 4.37 -7.09 -7.78
C ILE A 14 5.65 -7.39 -8.56
N SER A 15 6.22 -6.36 -9.18
CA SER A 15 7.52 -6.45 -9.84
C SER A 15 8.66 -6.45 -8.82
N ALA A 16 9.88 -6.75 -9.29
CA ALA A 16 11.07 -6.62 -8.46
C ALA A 16 11.32 -5.16 -8.02
N GLU A 17 10.95 -4.19 -8.87
CA GLU A 17 11.05 -2.76 -8.58
C GLU A 17 10.07 -2.36 -7.47
N ASP A 18 8.81 -2.81 -7.56
CA ASP A 18 7.80 -2.56 -6.52
C ASP A 18 8.26 -3.11 -5.18
N ASN A 19 8.81 -4.33 -5.16
CA ASN A 19 9.30 -4.94 -3.92
C ASN A 19 10.46 -4.13 -3.31
N ALA A 20 11.40 -3.64 -4.12
CA ALA A 20 12.48 -2.78 -3.65
C ALA A 20 11.96 -1.45 -3.08
N LEU A 21 10.94 -0.86 -3.71
CA LEU A 21 10.29 0.36 -3.20
C LEU A 21 9.56 0.10 -1.88
N ILE A 22 8.81 -1.00 -1.78
CA ILE A 22 8.10 -1.41 -0.55
C ILE A 22 9.08 -1.60 0.60
N GLU A 23 10.19 -2.32 0.38
CA GLU A 23 11.23 -2.50 1.40
C GLU A 23 11.85 -1.16 1.83
N LYS A 24 12.12 -0.27 0.87
CA LYS A 24 12.62 1.08 1.15
C LYS A 24 11.64 1.89 1.99
N ILE A 25 10.35 1.87 1.66
CA ILE A 25 9.29 2.57 2.39
C ILE A 25 9.19 2.02 3.82
N ALA A 26 9.13 0.69 3.98
CA ALA A 26 9.05 0.03 5.28
C ALA A 26 10.27 0.36 6.16
N ALA A 27 11.48 0.34 5.60
CA ALA A 27 12.71 0.64 6.33
C ALA A 27 12.75 2.08 6.87
N ARG A 28 12.13 3.04 6.18
CA ARG A 28 12.08 4.45 6.60
C ARG A 28 11.23 4.68 7.85
N VAL A 29 10.19 3.88 8.04
CA VAL A 29 9.28 4.03 9.19
C VAL A 29 9.56 3.04 10.31
N ALA A 30 10.12 1.88 9.97
CA ALA A 30 10.47 0.80 10.89
C ALA A 30 11.79 0.17 10.42
N PRO A 31 12.95 0.72 10.82
CA PRO A 31 14.24 0.18 10.44
C PRO A 31 14.36 -1.30 10.83
N ARG A 32 14.71 -2.15 9.85
CA ARG A 32 14.73 -3.62 10.01
C ARG A 32 15.54 -4.10 11.21
N ASN A 33 16.66 -3.44 11.50
CA ASN A 33 17.60 -3.82 12.56
C ASN A 33 17.03 -3.59 13.97
N SER A 34 16.12 -2.63 14.12
CA SER A 34 15.55 -2.25 15.43
C SER A 34 14.09 -2.70 15.58
N HIS A 35 13.36 -2.86 14.47
CA HIS A 35 11.92 -3.09 14.46
C HIS A 35 11.48 -4.15 13.46
N LYS A 36 12.17 -5.30 13.40
CA LYS A 36 11.90 -6.39 12.44
C LYS A 36 10.41 -6.71 12.27
N ARG A 37 9.66 -6.89 13.36
CA ARG A 37 8.22 -7.24 13.27
C ARG A 37 7.38 -6.12 12.65
N ALA A 38 7.68 -4.86 12.95
CA ALA A 38 6.96 -3.72 12.38
C ALA A 38 7.35 -3.52 10.90
N PHE A 39 8.61 -3.77 10.56
CA PHE A 39 9.10 -3.81 9.17
C PHE A 39 8.35 -4.88 8.37
N ASP A 40 8.34 -6.13 8.85
CA ASP A 40 7.67 -7.25 8.16
C ASP A 40 6.18 -6.95 7.96
N LEU A 41 5.51 -6.42 8.99
CA LEU A 41 4.10 -6.02 8.90
C LEU A 41 3.87 -4.89 7.89
N ALA A 42 4.72 -3.87 7.88
CA ALA A 42 4.62 -2.78 6.91
C ALA A 42 4.77 -3.31 5.48
N CYS A 43 5.73 -4.20 5.22
CA CYS A 43 5.88 -4.86 3.93
C CYS A 43 4.61 -5.63 3.54
N THR A 44 4.07 -6.46 4.44
CA THR A 44 2.83 -7.22 4.16
C THR A 44 1.66 -6.30 3.82
N ILE A 45 1.43 -5.26 4.62
CA ILE A 45 0.32 -4.33 4.40
C ILE A 45 0.48 -3.59 3.07
N LEU A 46 1.67 -3.08 2.76
CA LEU A 46 1.95 -2.36 1.51
C LEU A 46 1.76 -3.29 0.30
N THR A 47 2.33 -4.48 0.35
CA THR A 47 2.22 -5.49 -0.72
C THR A 47 0.77 -5.87 -0.97
N GLU A 48 0.03 -6.29 0.06
CA GLU A 48 -1.34 -6.76 -0.14
C GLU A 48 -2.29 -5.62 -0.52
N CYS A 49 -2.10 -4.42 0.04
CA CYS A 49 -2.86 -3.25 -0.37
C CYS A 49 -2.61 -2.93 -1.85
N HIS A 50 -1.34 -2.79 -2.25
CA HIS A 50 -0.95 -2.45 -3.61
C HIS A 50 -1.40 -3.51 -4.62
N ARG A 51 -1.27 -4.80 -4.27
CA ARG A 51 -1.56 -5.94 -5.14
C ARG A 51 -3.05 -6.19 -5.32
N LEU A 52 -3.82 -6.21 -4.22
CA LEU A 52 -5.15 -6.80 -4.19
C LEU A 52 -6.27 -5.80 -3.90
N CYS A 53 -5.94 -4.62 -3.37
CA CYS A 53 -6.94 -3.67 -2.89
C CYS A 53 -6.93 -2.37 -3.69
N ARG A 54 -5.91 -1.54 -3.48
CA ARG A 54 -5.74 -0.25 -4.14
C ARG A 54 -4.26 -0.05 -4.46
N PRO A 55 -3.90 0.05 -5.74
CA PRO A 55 -2.53 0.35 -6.13
C PRO A 55 -2.02 1.61 -5.45
N LEU A 56 -0.78 1.54 -4.95
CA LEU A 56 -0.09 2.62 -4.29
C LEU A 56 0.94 3.26 -5.23
N ALA A 57 1.10 4.57 -5.15
CA ALA A 57 2.13 5.35 -5.83
C ALA A 57 3.48 5.14 -5.14
N LEU A 58 4.10 3.97 -5.35
CA LEU A 58 5.25 3.50 -4.58
C LEU A 58 6.48 4.42 -4.75
N GLN A 59 6.70 4.98 -5.94
CA GLN A 59 7.83 5.88 -6.19
C GLN A 59 7.71 7.19 -5.39
N GLN A 60 6.51 7.73 -5.30
CA GLN A 60 6.17 8.98 -4.60
C GLN A 60 6.18 8.74 -3.09
N MET A 61 5.62 7.62 -2.64
CA MET A 61 5.69 7.21 -1.23
C MET A 61 7.13 6.99 -0.77
N ALA A 62 7.99 6.42 -1.62
CA ALA A 62 9.40 6.19 -1.30
C ALA A 62 10.23 7.49 -1.17
N THR A 63 9.79 8.58 -1.78
CA THR A 63 10.45 9.91 -1.72
C THR A 63 9.80 10.88 -0.74
N ALA A 64 8.58 10.61 -0.27
CA ALA A 64 7.83 11.45 0.66
C ALA A 64 8.45 11.55 2.07
N ASP A 65 7.93 12.44 2.91
CA ASP A 65 8.37 12.55 4.31
C ASP A 65 7.97 11.32 5.15
N ALA A 66 8.82 10.94 6.12
CA ALA A 66 8.57 9.77 6.95
C ALA A 66 7.25 9.86 7.73
N ASP A 67 6.85 11.07 8.17
CA ASP A 67 5.58 11.27 8.87
C ASP A 67 4.36 11.08 7.97
N GLN A 68 4.48 11.47 6.70
CA GLN A 68 3.45 11.23 5.70
C GLN A 68 3.27 9.73 5.45
N ILE A 69 4.39 8.98 5.34
CA ILE A 69 4.39 7.52 5.19
C ILE A 69 3.77 6.85 6.41
N ARG A 70 4.16 7.26 7.63
CA ARG A 70 3.60 6.73 8.89
C ARG A 70 2.10 6.96 8.98
N THR A 71 1.61 8.12 8.55
CA THR A 71 0.18 8.44 8.56
C THR A 71 -0.60 7.45 7.70
N ASP A 72 -0.18 7.24 6.44
CA ASP A 72 -0.87 6.31 5.53
C ASP A 72 -0.77 4.85 6.03
N LEU A 73 0.38 4.44 6.56
CA LEU A 73 0.53 3.11 7.15
C LEU A 73 -0.30 2.90 8.42
N SER A 74 -0.47 3.94 9.23
CA SER A 74 -1.37 3.90 10.40
C SER A 74 -2.81 3.74 9.95
N THR A 75 -3.24 4.50 8.94
CA THR A 75 -4.56 4.38 8.32
C THR A 75 -4.80 2.98 7.76
N LEU A 76 -3.83 2.44 7.02
CA LEU A 76 -3.90 1.07 6.51
C LEU A 76 -3.99 0.07 7.65
N ARG A 77 -3.16 0.18 8.69
CA ARG A 77 -3.20 -0.73 9.83
C ARG A 77 -4.56 -0.72 10.56
N GLN A 78 -5.24 0.42 10.60
CA GLN A 78 -6.53 0.56 11.28
C GLN A 78 -7.71 0.03 10.46
N HIS A 79 -7.64 0.15 9.13
CA HIS A 79 -8.81 -0.06 8.26
C HIS A 79 -8.64 -1.12 7.19
N PHE A 80 -7.40 -1.53 6.89
CA PHE A 80 -7.14 -2.58 5.91
C PHE A 80 -7.36 -3.93 6.56
N ASP A 81 -8.36 -4.65 6.06
CA ASP A 81 -8.58 -6.04 6.44
C ASP A 81 -7.70 -6.94 5.56
N ILE A 82 -6.62 -7.46 6.15
CA ILE A 82 -5.69 -8.38 5.48
C ILE A 82 -6.39 -9.67 5.03
N GLY A 83 -7.37 -10.16 5.82
CA GLY A 83 -8.05 -11.43 5.53
C GLY A 83 -8.92 -11.36 4.29
N SER A 84 -9.62 -10.24 4.10
CA SER A 84 -10.44 -10.00 2.90
C SER A 84 -9.72 -9.21 1.79
N CYS A 85 -8.57 -8.63 2.11
CA CYS A 85 -7.81 -7.68 1.30
C CYS A 85 -8.68 -6.50 0.85
N THR A 86 -9.45 -5.93 1.79
CA THR A 86 -10.36 -4.81 1.51
C THR A 86 -10.02 -3.58 2.35
N LEU A 87 -10.32 -2.42 1.78
CA LEU A 87 -10.19 -1.12 2.43
C LEU A 87 -11.48 -0.33 2.17
N PRO A 88 -12.19 0.14 3.21
CA PRO A 88 -13.46 0.86 3.04
C PRO A 88 -13.32 2.08 2.12
N HIS A 89 -14.29 2.29 1.22
CA HIS A 89 -14.25 3.39 0.22
C HIS A 89 -14.17 4.80 0.84
N THR A 90 -14.59 4.96 2.08
CA THR A 90 -14.49 6.22 2.85
C THR A 90 -13.06 6.54 3.29
N VAL A 91 -12.17 5.54 3.32
CA VAL A 91 -10.76 5.73 3.67
C VAL A 91 -10.02 6.20 2.42
N ASN A 92 -9.37 7.36 2.51
CA ASN A 92 -8.50 7.87 1.45
C ASN A 92 -7.05 7.74 1.88
N LEU A 93 -6.23 7.16 1.00
CA LEU A 93 -4.78 7.10 1.16
C LEU A 93 -4.16 8.23 0.35
N ARG A 94 -3.19 8.94 0.94
CA ARG A 94 -2.47 10.00 0.24
C ARG A 94 -1.72 9.43 -0.96
N PHE A 95 -1.14 8.24 -0.80
CA PHE A 95 -0.35 7.57 -1.84
C PHE A 95 -1.15 6.58 -2.66
N GLU A 96 -2.47 6.74 -2.79
CA GLU A 96 -3.24 5.93 -3.74
C GLU A 96 -2.88 6.33 -5.18
N ALA A 97 -2.53 5.36 -6.03
CA ALA A 97 -2.01 5.61 -7.38
C ALA A 97 -2.95 6.48 -8.24
N ARG A 98 -4.27 6.42 -8.03
CA ARG A 98 -5.23 7.27 -8.76
C ARG A 98 -4.99 8.77 -8.61
N PHE A 99 -4.30 9.21 -7.54
CA PHE A 99 -3.99 10.62 -7.29
C PHE A 99 -2.63 11.04 -7.86
N TRP A 100 -1.79 10.08 -8.24
CA TRP A 100 -0.45 10.30 -8.73
C TRP A 100 -0.41 9.76 -10.16
N LEU A 101 -0.58 10.66 -11.14
CA LEU A 101 -0.36 10.34 -12.54
C LEU A 101 1.12 9.96 -12.70
N GLU A 102 1.43 8.67 -12.60
CA GLU A 102 2.72 8.15 -12.99
C GLU A 102 2.82 8.38 -14.50
N LYS A 103 3.69 9.32 -14.92
CA LYS A 103 4.03 9.48 -16.33
C LYS A 103 4.66 8.15 -16.77
N SER A 104 3.90 7.38 -17.54
CA SER A 104 4.38 6.21 -18.26
C SER A 104 5.53 6.57 -19.20
#